data_AF-A0A6J4RUG2-F1
#
_entry.id   AF-A0A6J4RUG2-F1
#
_cell.length_a   1.000
_cell.length_b   1.000
_cell.length_c   1.000
_cell.angle_alpha   90.00
_cell.angle_beta   90.00
_cell.angle_gamma   90.00
#
_symmetry.space_group_name_H-M   'P 1'
#
loop_
_entity.id
_entity.type
_entity.pdbx_description
1 polymer ?
#
loop_
_entity_poly.entity_id
_entity_poly.type
_entity_poly.pdbx_seq_one_letter_code
_entity_poly.pdbx_strand_id
1 'polypeptide(L)'
;MVNYLVNKLPEYFQPRITLRKKRIISFLLAFILTLIAYQVILEIITIQIPIFGFHDIVDLQNPQEIPPQRREFPGDYSQQNLEPFLDYLVSHNYWFLSSQELYEYFIANPKKPVPSEYRDRPKVMITFDDGNKSIYTHLLPILETLENKYSKKTKVVVFINSGFF
;
A
#
# COMPACT_ATOMS: atom_id res chain seq x y z
N MET A 1 22.33 18.46 28.68
CA MET A 1 20.95 18.67 29.17
C MET A 1 20.57 17.76 30.33
N VAL A 2 20.81 16.44 30.26
CA VAL A 2 20.49 15.48 31.35
C VAL A 2 21.18 15.79 32.68
N ASN A 3 22.45 16.23 32.67
CA ASN A 3 23.18 16.61 33.89
C ASN A 3 22.60 17.84 34.59
N TYR A 4 21.88 18.72 33.89
CA TYR A 4 21.28 19.92 34.48
C TYR A 4 20.03 19.60 35.31
N LEU A 5 19.21 18.66 34.83
CA LEU A 5 17.96 18.26 35.50
C LEU A 5 18.23 17.38 36.73
N VAL A 6 19.27 16.54 36.71
CA VAL A 6 19.66 15.68 37.84
C VAL A 6 20.18 16.49 39.04
N ASN A 7 20.71 17.69 38.80
CA ASN A 7 21.32 18.52 39.85
C ASN A 7 20.33 19.47 40.57
N LYS A 8 19.04 19.49 40.19
CA LYS A 8 18.01 20.35 40.80
C LYS A 8 16.97 19.61 41.66
N LEU A 9 17.14 18.31 41.90
CA LEU A 9 16.24 17.55 42.78
C LEU A 9 16.63 17.75 44.26
N PRO A 10 15.64 17.88 45.19
CA PRO A 10 15.89 17.99 46.63
C PRO A 10 16.75 16.84 47.16
N GLU A 11 17.59 17.08 48.17
CA GLU A 11 18.55 16.09 48.70
C GLU A 11 17.94 14.74 49.10
N TYR A 12 16.68 14.72 49.55
CA TYR A 12 15.96 13.47 49.86
C TYR A 12 15.69 12.59 48.63
N PHE A 13 15.64 13.20 47.44
CA PHE A 13 15.52 12.52 46.14
C PHE A 13 16.88 12.34 45.44
N GLN A 14 18.01 12.66 46.07
CA GLN A 14 19.34 12.33 45.55
C GLN A 14 19.61 10.84 45.86
N PRO A 15 19.44 9.91 44.91
CA PRO A 15 19.74 8.54 45.20
C PRO A 15 21.27 8.40 45.36
N ARG A 16 21.75 7.50 46.24
CA ARG A 16 23.17 7.06 46.29
C ARG A 16 23.52 6.30 45.00
N ILE A 17 23.40 6.95 43.85
CA ILE A 17 23.75 6.43 42.54
C ILE A 17 25.19 6.82 42.30
N THR A 18 26.06 5.81 42.39
CA THR A 18 27.47 5.96 42.04
C THR A 18 27.62 6.44 40.60
N LEU A 19 28.74 7.11 40.29
CA LEU A 19 29.05 7.58 38.94
C LEU A 19 28.93 6.45 37.89
N ARG A 20 29.29 5.22 38.26
CA ARG A 20 29.14 4.02 37.43
C ARG A 20 27.68 3.74 37.07
N LYS A 21 26.76 3.81 38.04
CA LYS A 21 25.32 3.63 37.81
C LYS A 21 24.74 4.76 36.93
N LYS A 22 25.17 6.02 37.12
CA LYS A 22 24.78 7.14 36.23
C LYS A 22 25.20 6.90 34.78
N ARG A 23 26.42 6.38 34.56
CA ARG A 23 26.92 6.01 33.23
C ARG A 23 26.12 4.86 32.60
N ILE A 24 25.81 3.81 33.37
CA ILE A 24 24.99 2.69 32.89
C ILE A 24 23.58 3.17 32.52
N ILE A 25 22.92 3.97 33.37
CA ILE A 25 21.60 4.53 33.09
C ILE A 25 21.64 5.41 31.83
N SER A 26 22.67 6.25 31.68
CA SER A 26 22.82 7.11 30.50
C SER A 26 23.04 6.28 29.23
N PHE A 27 23.82 5.21 29.31
CA PHE A 27 24.04 4.28 28.21
C PHE A 27 22.75 3.57 27.82
N LEU A 28 22.00 3.03 28.79
CA LEU A 28 20.72 2.36 28.54
C LEU A 28 19.69 3.31 27.93
N LEU A 29 19.61 4.55 28.43
CA LEU A 29 18.73 5.56 27.87
C LEU A 29 19.10 5.90 26.43
N ALA A 30 20.38 6.13 26.16
CA ALA A 30 20.87 6.37 24.80
C ALA A 30 20.60 5.19 23.87
N PHE A 31 20.80 3.96 24.34
CA PHE A 31 20.53 2.75 23.57
C PHE A 31 19.05 2.63 23.22
N ILE A 32 18.14 2.83 24.18
CA ILE A 32 16.69 2.81 23.95
C ILE A 32 16.29 3.91 22.96
N LEU A 33 16.80 5.13 23.11
CA LEU A 33 16.51 6.23 22.18
C LEU A 33 16.98 5.92 20.75
N THR A 34 18.14 5.29 20.60
CA THR A 34 18.63 4.86 19.29
C THR A 34 17.73 3.78 18.67
N LEU A 35 17.25 2.80 19.46
CA LEU A 35 16.32 1.79 18.97
C LEU A 35 14.99 2.41 18.51
N ILE A 36 14.45 3.35 19.28
CA ILE A 36 13.22 4.07 18.91
C ILE A 36 13.46 4.89 17.63
N ALA A 37 14.55 5.65 17.57
CA ALA A 37 14.88 6.44 16.39
C ALA A 37 15.07 5.56 15.14
N TYR A 38 15.70 4.40 15.28
CA TYR A 38 15.85 3.43 14.20
C TYR A 38 14.49 2.94 13.69
N GLN A 39 13.58 2.56 14.59
CA GLN A 39 12.22 2.13 14.19
C GLN A 39 11.45 3.25 13.48
N VAL A 40 11.49 4.47 14.03
CA VAL A 40 10.83 5.63 13.41
C VAL A 40 11.41 5.93 12.04
N ILE A 41 12.74 5.88 11.88
CA ILE A 41 13.38 6.06 10.58
C ILE A 41 12.92 4.99 9.59
N LEU A 42 12.91 3.72 10.00
CA LEU A 42 12.42 2.64 9.14
C LEU A 42 10.97 2.85 8.71
N GLU A 43 10.10 3.26 9.63
CA GLU A 43 8.69 3.52 9.33
C GLU A 43 8.52 4.69 8.34
N ILE A 44 9.31 5.75 8.48
CA ILE A 44 9.28 6.92 7.59
C ILE A 44 9.81 6.57 6.17
N ILE A 45 10.86 5.75 6.08
CA ILE A 45 11.49 5.45 4.78
C ILE A 45 10.88 4.24 4.06
N THR A 46 10.10 3.40 4.76
CA THR A 46 9.48 2.22 4.16
C THR A 46 8.24 2.63 3.39
N ILE A 47 8.32 2.52 2.07
CA ILE A 47 7.17 2.76 1.19
C ILE A 47 6.30 1.49 1.20
N GLN A 48 5.07 1.61 1.70
CA GLN A 48 4.06 0.55 1.60
C GLN A 48 3.18 0.78 0.36
N ILE A 49 3.04 -0.26 -0.45
CA ILE A 49 2.26 -0.21 -1.69
C ILE A 49 1.22 -1.32 -1.63
N PRO A 50 -0.08 -1.03 -1.42
CA PRO A 50 -1.12 -2.02 -1.49
C PRO A 50 -1.25 -2.60 -2.90
N ILE A 51 -1.34 -3.92 -2.98
CA ILE A 51 -1.60 -4.68 -4.21
C ILE A 51 -2.92 -5.42 -4.01
N PHE A 52 -3.94 -5.06 -4.79
CA PHE A 52 -5.25 -5.69 -4.75
C PHE A 52 -5.39 -6.68 -5.90
N GLY A 53 -5.55 -7.96 -5.58
CA GLY A 53 -5.75 -9.04 -6.54
C GLY A 53 -7.22 -9.43 -6.65
N PHE A 54 -7.70 -9.45 -7.89
CA PHE A 54 -9.06 -9.84 -8.27
C PHE A 54 -9.00 -11.01 -9.25
N HIS A 55 -10.06 -11.81 -9.32
CA HIS A 55 -10.18 -12.89 -10.31
C HIS A 55 -11.26 -12.52 -11.33
N ASP A 56 -12.45 -13.11 -11.20
CA ASP A 56 -13.56 -12.89 -12.11
C ASP A 56 -14.46 -11.74 -11.63
N ILE A 57 -15.09 -11.03 -12.57
CA ILE A 57 -16.04 -9.94 -12.30
C ILE A 57 -17.41 -10.39 -12.74
N VAL A 58 -18.40 -10.23 -11.85
CA VAL A 58 -19.78 -10.62 -12.09
C VAL A 58 -20.71 -9.44 -11.95
N ASP A 59 -21.63 -9.28 -12.88
CA ASP A 59 -22.73 -8.33 -12.75
C ASP A 59 -23.89 -8.98 -11.99
N LEU A 60 -24.06 -8.61 -10.72
CA LEU A 60 -25.16 -9.12 -9.89
C LEU A 60 -26.56 -8.67 -10.37
N GLN A 61 -26.62 -7.71 -11.29
CA GLN A 61 -27.85 -7.25 -11.93
C GLN A 61 -28.14 -8.01 -13.22
N ASN A 62 -27.19 -8.80 -13.74
CA ASN A 62 -27.38 -9.67 -14.90
C ASN A 62 -27.75 -11.10 -14.44
N PRO A 63 -28.99 -11.58 -14.67
CA PRO A 63 -29.40 -12.92 -14.28
C PRO A 63 -28.57 -14.05 -14.91
N GLN A 64 -27.86 -13.79 -16.01
CA GLN A 64 -26.99 -14.79 -16.66
C GLN A 64 -25.65 -14.97 -15.95
N GLU A 65 -25.26 -14.05 -15.07
CA GLU A 65 -23.97 -14.04 -14.38
C GLU A 65 -24.08 -14.41 -12.90
N ILE A 66 -25.27 -14.81 -12.45
CA ILE A 66 -25.52 -15.24 -11.07
C ILE A 66 -26.05 -16.68 -11.04
N PRO A 67 -25.97 -17.38 -9.89
CA PRO A 67 -26.59 -18.70 -9.74
C PRO A 67 -28.11 -18.66 -9.88
N PRO A 68 -28.74 -19.70 -10.46
CA PRO A 68 -28.15 -20.94 -10.96
C PRO A 68 -27.62 -20.89 -12.41
N GLN A 69 -27.80 -19.79 -13.14
CA GLN A 69 -27.42 -19.68 -14.57
C GLN A 69 -25.91 -19.79 -14.77
N ARG A 70 -25.15 -19.39 -13.75
CA ARG A 70 -23.70 -19.54 -13.66
C ARG A 70 -23.31 -20.28 -12.39
N ARG A 71 -22.21 -21.04 -12.44
CA ARG A 71 -21.57 -21.60 -11.24
C ARG A 71 -21.00 -20.45 -10.39
N GLU A 72 -21.27 -20.48 -9.10
CA GLU A 72 -20.64 -19.60 -8.12
C GLU A 72 -19.16 -19.98 -7.93
N PHE A 73 -18.27 -18.99 -8.00
CA PHE A 73 -16.86 -19.18 -7.66
C PHE A 73 -16.49 -18.28 -6.46
N PRO A 74 -15.76 -18.80 -5.46
CA PRO A 74 -15.37 -18.01 -4.28
C PRO A 74 -14.52 -16.76 -4.57
N GLY A 75 -13.93 -16.68 -5.76
CA GLY A 75 -13.12 -15.53 -6.22
C GLY A 75 -13.92 -14.48 -7.00
N ASP A 76 -15.24 -14.64 -7.15
CA ASP A 76 -16.09 -13.72 -7.90
C ASP A 76 -16.22 -12.39 -7.17
N TYR A 77 -15.94 -11.30 -7.87
CA TYR A 77 -16.15 -9.94 -7.39
C TYR A 77 -17.31 -9.29 -8.12
N SER A 78 -18.19 -8.63 -7.37
CA SER A 78 -19.30 -7.92 -7.99
C SER A 78 -18.82 -6.64 -8.69
N GLN A 79 -19.32 -6.42 -9.90
CA GLN A 79 -19.15 -5.17 -10.63
C GLN A 79 -19.57 -3.97 -9.78
N GLN A 80 -20.67 -4.11 -9.02
CA GLN A 80 -21.24 -3.07 -8.17
C GLN A 80 -20.33 -2.64 -7.01
N ASN A 81 -19.39 -3.50 -6.59
CA ASN A 81 -18.39 -3.14 -5.57
C ASN A 81 -17.09 -2.66 -6.22
N LEU A 82 -16.71 -3.26 -7.36
CA LEU A 82 -15.47 -2.93 -8.05
C LEU A 82 -15.48 -1.51 -8.64
N GLU A 83 -16.58 -1.13 -9.29
CA GLU A 83 -16.71 0.19 -9.91
C GLU A 83 -16.55 1.35 -8.91
N PRO A 84 -17.30 1.42 -7.79
CA PRO A 84 -17.13 2.50 -6.82
C PRO A 84 -15.76 2.45 -6.12
N PHE A 85 -15.17 1.27 -5.95
CA PHE A 85 -13.81 1.14 -5.43
C PHE A 85 -12.78 1.78 -6.36
N LEU A 86 -12.84 1.49 -7.67
CA LEU A 86 -11.95 2.10 -8.65
C LEU A 86 -12.21 3.60 -8.80
N ASP A 87 -13.48 4.04 -8.79
CA ASP A 87 -13.87 5.46 -8.80
C ASP A 87 -13.26 6.22 -7.62
N TYR A 88 -13.28 5.63 -6.42
CA TYR A 88 -12.64 6.19 -5.23
C TYR A 88 -11.13 6.39 -5.43
N LEU A 89 -10.42 5.36 -5.89
CA LEU A 89 -8.98 5.45 -6.08
C LEU A 89 -8.60 6.50 -7.13
N VAL A 90 -9.33 6.58 -8.26
CA VAL A 90 -9.06 7.55 -9.32
C VAL A 90 -9.38 8.98 -8.87
N SER A 91 -10.52 9.19 -8.20
CA SER A 91 -10.93 10.50 -7.68
C SER A 91 -9.98 11.05 -6.61
N HIS A 92 -9.37 10.17 -5.81
CA HIS A 92 -8.38 10.52 -4.79
C HIS A 92 -6.95 10.57 -5.32
N ASN A 93 -6.78 10.56 -6.65
CA ASN A 93 -5.49 10.76 -7.32
C ASN A 93 -4.43 9.72 -6.93
N TYR A 94 -4.84 8.46 -6.71
CA TYR A 94 -3.89 7.37 -6.55
C TYR A 94 -3.04 7.19 -7.81
N TRP A 95 -1.77 6.82 -7.62
CA TRP A 95 -0.90 6.37 -8.68
C TRP A 95 -1.06 4.86 -8.87
N PHE A 96 -1.73 4.49 -9.96
CA PHE A 96 -1.90 3.12 -10.40
C PHE A 96 -0.62 2.63 -11.07
N LEU A 97 0.10 1.76 -10.37
CA LEU A 97 1.38 1.22 -10.82
C LEU A 97 1.18 0.09 -11.83
N SER A 98 1.96 0.12 -12.91
CA SER A 98 2.24 -1.09 -13.69
C SER A 98 3.27 -1.97 -12.99
N SER A 99 3.41 -3.22 -13.44
CA SER A 99 4.47 -4.12 -12.98
C SER A 99 5.87 -3.56 -13.23
N GLN A 100 6.07 -2.88 -14.36
CA GLN A 100 7.33 -2.21 -14.69
C GLN A 100 7.60 -1.04 -13.75
N GLU A 101 6.62 -0.19 -13.46
CA GLU A 101 6.79 0.94 -12.54
C GLU A 101 7.07 0.45 -11.11
N LEU A 102 6.36 -0.59 -10.66
CA LEU A 102 6.64 -1.24 -9.38
C LEU A 102 8.11 -1.71 -9.32
N TYR A 103 8.56 -2.41 -10.36
CA TYR A 103 9.93 -2.92 -10.42
C TYR A 103 10.97 -1.80 -10.43
N GLU A 104 10.89 -0.88 -11.39
CA GLU A 104 11.93 0.11 -11.63
C GLU A 104 12.13 1.07 -10.46
N TYR A 105 11.04 1.50 -9.82
CA TYR A 105 11.09 2.53 -8.78
C TYR A 105 11.22 1.97 -7.37
N PHE A 106 10.73 0.75 -7.11
CA PHE A 106 10.61 0.26 -5.74
C PHE A 106 11.38 -1.03 -5.45
N ILE A 107 11.64 -1.88 -6.46
CA ILE A 107 12.25 -3.20 -6.27
C ILE A 107 13.68 -3.26 -6.81
N ALA A 108 13.95 -2.69 -7.99
CA ALA A 108 15.22 -2.80 -8.69
C ALA A 108 16.42 -2.34 -7.83
N ASN A 109 17.62 -2.85 -8.15
CA ASN A 109 18.84 -2.43 -7.48
C ASN A 109 19.93 -2.13 -8.53
N PRO A 110 20.30 -0.85 -8.79
CA PRO A 110 19.75 0.35 -8.16
C PRO A 110 18.32 0.70 -8.61
N LYS A 111 17.56 1.37 -7.75
CA LYS A 111 16.22 1.90 -8.07
C LYS A 111 16.33 3.14 -8.95
N LYS A 112 15.41 3.30 -9.89
CA LYS A 112 15.21 4.60 -10.56
C LYS A 112 14.56 5.60 -9.58
N PRO A 113 14.84 6.90 -9.70
CA PRO A 113 14.17 7.90 -8.88
C PRO A 113 12.67 7.98 -9.26
N VAL A 114 11.80 8.05 -8.25
CA VAL A 114 10.36 8.26 -8.47
C VAL A 114 10.13 9.64 -9.11
N PRO A 115 9.39 9.74 -10.23
CA PRO A 115 9.08 11.01 -10.89
C PRO A 115 8.37 11.97 -9.93
N SER A 116 8.70 13.25 -10.02
CA SER A 116 8.25 14.29 -9.08
C SER A 116 6.74 14.35 -8.90
N GLU A 117 6.00 14.19 -9.98
CA GLU A 117 4.55 14.26 -10.07
C GLU A 117 3.82 13.13 -9.32
N TYR A 118 4.54 12.06 -8.95
CA TYR A 118 4.01 10.88 -8.28
C TYR A 118 4.54 10.66 -6.86
N ARG A 119 5.51 11.46 -6.39
CA ARG A 119 6.15 11.26 -5.08
C ARG A 119 5.14 11.26 -3.94
N ASP A 120 4.28 12.27 -3.92
CA ASP A 120 3.32 12.50 -2.84
C ASP A 120 1.96 11.81 -3.08
N ARG A 121 1.80 11.12 -4.22
CA ARG A 121 0.56 10.38 -4.48
C ARG A 121 0.54 9.07 -3.70
N PRO A 122 -0.61 8.68 -3.13
CA PRO A 122 -0.78 7.34 -2.63
C PRO A 122 -0.64 6.35 -3.78
N LYS A 123 0.03 5.23 -3.54
CA LYS A 123 0.41 4.25 -4.56
C LYS A 123 -0.50 3.04 -4.45
N VAL A 124 -0.89 2.45 -5.56
CA VAL A 124 -1.67 1.22 -5.59
C VAL A 124 -1.33 0.41 -6.83
N MET A 125 -1.39 -0.91 -6.72
CA MET A 125 -1.39 -1.80 -7.88
C MET A 125 -2.69 -2.60 -7.85
N ILE A 126 -3.39 -2.63 -9.00
CA ILE A 126 -4.61 -3.40 -9.19
C ILE A 126 -4.29 -4.53 -10.15
N THR A 127 -4.53 -5.77 -9.74
CA THR A 127 -4.22 -6.97 -10.51
C THR A 127 -5.44 -7.84 -10.73
N PHE A 128 -5.52 -8.45 -11.92
CA PHE A 128 -6.55 -9.42 -12.28
C PHE A 128 -5.89 -10.71 -12.74
N ASP A 129 -6.27 -11.82 -12.13
CA ASP A 129 -5.71 -13.14 -12.39
C ASP A 129 -6.51 -13.90 -13.44
N ASP A 130 -5.95 -15.01 -13.93
CA ASP A 130 -6.50 -15.98 -14.88
C ASP A 130 -6.81 -15.48 -16.31
N GLY A 131 -6.96 -14.18 -16.54
CA GLY A 131 -7.30 -13.66 -17.88
C GLY A 131 -8.76 -13.91 -18.28
N ASN A 132 -9.68 -13.93 -17.30
CA ASN A 132 -11.10 -14.17 -17.51
C ASN A 132 -11.73 -13.21 -18.53
N LYS A 133 -12.73 -13.70 -19.28
CA LYS A 133 -13.49 -12.88 -20.25
C LYS A 133 -14.10 -11.62 -19.62
N SER A 134 -14.46 -11.69 -18.34
CA SER A 134 -15.04 -10.57 -17.59
C SER A 134 -14.14 -9.33 -17.51
N ILE A 135 -12.82 -9.50 -17.64
CA ILE A 135 -11.87 -8.40 -17.73
C ILE A 135 -12.17 -7.55 -18.97
N TYR A 136 -12.50 -8.19 -20.09
CA TYR A 136 -12.88 -7.48 -21.31
C TYR A 136 -14.32 -6.95 -21.24
N THR A 137 -15.27 -7.73 -20.71
CA THR A 137 -16.70 -7.34 -20.77
C THR A 137 -17.16 -6.41 -19.65
N HIS A 138 -16.47 -6.37 -18.51
CA HIS A 138 -16.84 -5.51 -17.37
C HIS A 138 -15.73 -4.52 -17.01
N LEU A 139 -14.50 -4.99 -16.79
CA LEU A 139 -13.42 -4.10 -16.33
C LEU A 139 -13.06 -3.02 -17.36
N LEU A 140 -12.86 -3.41 -18.61
CA LEU A 140 -12.45 -2.45 -19.64
C LEU A 140 -13.49 -1.31 -19.81
N PRO A 141 -14.81 -1.57 -19.91
CA PRO A 141 -15.83 -0.50 -19.89
C PRO A 141 -15.79 0.40 -18.65
N ILE A 142 -15.54 -0.16 -17.46
CA ILE A 142 -15.39 0.63 -16.22
C ILE A 142 -14.18 1.56 -16.34
N LEU A 143 -13.03 1.06 -16.79
CA LEU A 143 -11.82 1.85 -16.95
C LEU A 143 -11.99 2.97 -17.98
N GLU A 144 -12.67 2.70 -19.11
CA GLU A 144 -12.99 3.71 -20.12
C GLU A 144 -13.91 4.81 -19.56
N THR A 145 -14.92 4.41 -18.77
CA THR A 145 -15.83 5.36 -18.11
C THR A 145 -15.08 6.27 -17.13
N LEU A 146 -14.18 5.70 -16.33
CA LEU A 146 -13.34 6.45 -15.38
C LEU A 146 -12.33 7.37 -16.10
N GLU A 147 -11.73 6.90 -17.19
CA GLU A 147 -10.82 7.71 -18.01
C GLU A 147 -11.54 8.92 -18.59
N ASN A 148 -12.74 8.73 -19.13
CA ASN A 148 -13.59 9.81 -19.63
C ASN A 148 -14.01 10.78 -18.51
N LYS A 149 -14.42 10.26 -17.36
CA LYS A 149 -14.89 11.06 -16.21
C LYS A 149 -13.80 11.94 -15.61
N TYR A 150 -12.58 11.45 -15.48
CA TYR A 150 -11.49 12.17 -14.80
C TYR A 150 -10.39 12.69 -15.72
N SER A 151 -10.45 12.39 -17.02
CA SER A 151 -9.38 12.68 -17.99
C SER A 151 -8.02 12.11 -17.53
N LYS A 152 -8.05 10.93 -16.91
CA LYS A 152 -6.88 10.24 -16.36
C LYS A 152 -6.89 8.78 -16.78
N LYS A 153 -5.81 8.36 -17.43
CA LYS A 153 -5.62 6.96 -17.78
C LYS A 153 -5.28 6.14 -16.54
N THR A 154 -6.11 5.16 -16.24
CA THR A 154 -5.93 4.22 -15.12
C THR A 154 -5.26 2.95 -15.63
N LYS A 155 -4.38 2.36 -14.82
CA LYS A 155 -3.65 1.13 -15.19
C LYS A 155 -4.07 -0.01 -14.28
N VAL A 156 -4.19 -1.20 -14.87
CA VAL A 156 -4.34 -2.47 -14.16
C VAL A 156 -3.35 -3.46 -14.76
N VAL A 157 -2.99 -4.48 -14.00
CA VAL A 157 -2.13 -5.57 -14.48
C VAL A 157 -2.96 -6.83 -14.60
N VAL A 158 -2.88 -7.50 -15.74
CA VAL A 158 -3.57 -8.77 -15.97
C VAL A 158 -2.54 -9.89 -16.00
N PHE A 159 -2.65 -10.85 -15.10
CA PHE A 159 -1.87 -12.08 -15.10
C PHE A 159 -2.64 -13.13 -15.91
N ILE A 160 -2.19 -13.35 -17.15
CA ILE A 160 -2.84 -14.27 -18.07
C ILE A 160 -2.37 -15.69 -17.78
N ASN A 161 -3.32 -16.60 -17.52
CA ASN A 161 -3.02 -18.02 -17.51
C ASN A 161 -3.10 -18.57 -18.94
N SER A 162 -1.93 -18.78 -19.56
CA SER A 162 -1.84 -19.24 -20.95
C SER A 162 -2.30 -20.68 -21.17
N GLY A 163 -2.65 -21.44 -20.12
CA GLY A 163 -3.18 -22.79 -20.24
C GLY A 163 -4.66 -22.86 -20.59
N PHE A 164 -5.38 -21.72 -20.62
CA PHE A 164 -6.82 -21.66 -20.92
C PHE A 164 -7.15 -21.31 -22.38
N PHE A 165 -6.15 -21.33 -23.28
CA PHE A 165 -6.34 -21.17 -24.73
C PHE A 165 -6.54 -22.50 -25.45
#